data_AF-A0A846E0L7-F1
#
_entry.id   AF-A0A846E0L7-F1
#
_cell.length_a   1.000
_cell.length_b   1.000
_cell.length_c   1.000
_cell.angle_alpha   90.00
_cell.angle_beta   90.00
_cell.angle_gamma   90.00
#
_symmetry.space_group_name_H-M   'P 1'
#
loop_
_entity.id
_entity.type
_entity.pdbx_description
1 polymer ?
#
loop_
_entity_poly.entity_id
_entity_poly.type
_entity_poly.pdbx_seq_one_letter_code
_entity_poly.pdbx_strand_id
1 'polypeptide(L)'
;MALEIAISLGLGGLLFYYGMLLGKRLVRFGVTANDLFQEKPLLFIPFLLVYIALIILALNIPQMPIFPIPWRVAGLRVTWTILRVLLLGTCGIGWMVAWKTARRQAIAVIAIAILGFGGFSAAEAYVLAPIYSDLQDNLRPNGIYRQTSNSSCAPAALATLLRYWNIDAPESEVARLAGTSRLGTTMPQLIVAARELGMEGVEMKATWEQVQAVNRPGILGVWLIAGSRKLPHAVTLVAMSDRYALIADPARGRFYNLNRTEFAEIWRQQYVPIFQPSEATLTPQQAADYLQRLGYDAEPQNLKTALRRFQRGIGWRETGELDPETSLLLQGRFLDNVPTLAPAPSSP
;
A
#
# COMPACT_ATOMS: atom_id res chain seq x y z
N MET A 1 -20.40 -1.14 2.58
CA MET A 1 -21.38 -1.94 1.83
C MET A 1 -22.65 -1.18 1.43
N ALA A 2 -23.56 -0.79 2.33
CA ALA A 2 -24.81 -0.10 1.93
C ALA A 2 -24.58 1.25 1.21
N LEU A 3 -23.68 2.08 1.74
CA LEU A 3 -23.29 3.35 1.12
C LEU A 3 -22.63 3.16 -0.26
N GLU A 4 -21.73 2.17 -0.39
CA GLU A 4 -21.06 1.87 -1.65
C GLU A 4 -22.05 1.39 -2.72
N ILE A 5 -23.03 0.57 -2.33
CA ILE A 5 -24.12 0.14 -3.23
C ILE A 5 -24.95 1.34 -3.68
N ALA A 6 -25.35 2.21 -2.75
CA ALA A 6 -26.10 3.42 -3.08
C ALA A 6 -25.32 4.35 -4.03
N ILE A 7 -24.03 4.57 -3.79
CA ILE A 7 -23.15 5.35 -4.66
C ILE A 7 -23.00 4.70 -6.03
N SER A 8 -22.79 3.38 -6.08
CA SER A 8 -22.64 2.62 -7.33
C SER A 8 -23.91 2.69 -8.17
N LEU A 9 -25.09 2.58 -7.55
CA LEU A 9 -26.38 2.69 -8.22
C LEU A 9 -26.67 4.12 -8.68
N GLY A 10 -26.40 5.12 -7.84
CA GLY A 10 -26.62 6.54 -8.17
C GLY A 10 -25.71 7.02 -9.29
N LEU A 11 -24.39 6.91 -9.11
CA LEU A 11 -23.40 7.28 -10.13
C LEU A 11 -23.50 6.39 -11.36
N GLY A 12 -23.76 5.10 -11.17
CA GLY A 12 -23.97 4.14 -12.25
C GLY A 12 -25.18 4.50 -13.11
N GLY A 13 -26.30 4.87 -12.50
CA GLY A 13 -27.49 5.33 -13.22
C GLY A 13 -27.26 6.62 -13.99
N LEU A 14 -26.53 7.58 -13.38
CA LEU A 14 -26.14 8.82 -14.05
C LEU A 14 -25.22 8.55 -15.26
N LEU A 15 -24.19 7.73 -15.10
CA LEU A 15 -23.27 7.39 -16.19
C LEU A 15 -23.97 6.58 -17.28
N PHE A 16 -24.89 5.70 -16.91
CA PHE A 16 -25.74 4.96 -17.84
C PHE A 16 -26.61 5.92 -18.67
N TYR A 17 -27.21 6.94 -18.05
CA TYR A 17 -27.97 7.98 -18.75
C TYR A 17 -27.12 8.77 -19.75
N TYR A 18 -25.93 9.23 -19.34
CA TYR A 18 -25.01 9.91 -20.26
C TYR A 18 -24.50 8.96 -21.37
N GLY A 19 -24.25 7.69 -21.04
CA GLY A 19 -23.94 6.65 -22.01
C GLY A 19 -25.03 6.49 -23.06
N MET A 20 -26.30 6.49 -22.66
CA MET A 20 -27.43 6.49 -23.59
C MET A 20 -27.44 7.73 -24.50
N LEU A 21 -27.18 8.93 -23.97
CA LEU A 21 -27.11 10.15 -24.78
C LEU A 21 -25.99 10.08 -25.83
N LEU A 22 -24.82 9.57 -25.45
CA LEU A 22 -23.69 9.36 -26.36
C LEU A 22 -24.02 8.29 -27.42
N GLY A 23 -24.60 7.17 -27.02
CA GLY A 23 -25.08 6.14 -27.95
C GLY A 23 -26.07 6.70 -28.97
N LYS A 24 -26.96 7.60 -28.56
CA LYS A 24 -27.91 8.28 -29.44
C LYS A 24 -27.21 9.17 -30.48
N ARG A 25 -26.07 9.80 -30.12
CA ARG A 25 -25.22 10.54 -31.07
C ARG A 25 -24.48 9.60 -32.01
N LEU A 26 -23.91 8.50 -31.51
CA LEU A 26 -23.21 7.51 -32.35
C LEU A 26 -24.11 6.90 -33.43
N VAL A 27 -25.37 6.61 -33.08
CA VAL A 27 -26.37 6.15 -34.08
C VAL A 27 -26.61 7.21 -35.16
N ARG A 28 -26.60 8.52 -34.83
CA ARG A 28 -26.72 9.58 -35.84
C ARG A 28 -25.49 9.66 -36.77
N PHE A 29 -24.33 9.23 -36.30
CA PHE A 29 -23.10 9.10 -37.10
C PHE A 29 -23.03 7.78 -37.88
N GLY A 30 -24.08 6.96 -37.86
CA GLY A 30 -24.15 5.72 -38.62
C GLY A 30 -23.59 4.48 -37.92
N VAL A 31 -23.23 4.57 -36.64
CA VAL A 31 -22.79 3.39 -35.86
C VAL A 31 -23.97 2.45 -35.62
N THR A 32 -23.82 1.18 -36.02
CA THR A 32 -24.80 0.13 -35.79
C THR A 32 -24.30 -0.92 -34.79
N ALA A 33 -25.22 -1.69 -34.22
CA ALA A 33 -24.83 -2.78 -33.34
C ALA A 33 -24.12 -3.94 -34.09
N ASN A 34 -24.31 -4.07 -35.40
CA ASN A 34 -23.58 -5.04 -36.23
C ASN A 34 -22.12 -4.65 -36.43
N ASP A 35 -21.81 -3.34 -36.49
CA ASP A 35 -20.42 -2.85 -36.46
C ASP A 35 -19.71 -3.21 -35.14
N LEU A 36 -20.48 -3.34 -34.06
CA LEU A 36 -19.97 -3.61 -32.71
C LEU A 36 -19.62 -5.09 -32.49
N PHE A 37 -20.30 -6.01 -33.18
CA PHE A 37 -20.21 -7.45 -32.91
C PHE A 37 -19.80 -8.33 -34.09
N GLN A 38 -19.93 -7.90 -35.35
CA GLN A 38 -19.77 -8.83 -36.48
C GLN A 38 -18.75 -8.40 -37.55
N GLU A 39 -18.59 -7.12 -37.90
CA GLU A 39 -17.85 -6.77 -39.12
C GLU A 39 -16.45 -6.16 -38.94
N LYS A 40 -16.09 -5.64 -37.75
CA LYS A 40 -14.79 -4.97 -37.52
C LYS A 40 -14.22 -5.19 -36.10
N PRO A 41 -13.74 -6.40 -35.74
CA PRO A 41 -13.20 -6.68 -34.40
C PRO A 41 -12.02 -5.78 -34.00
N LEU A 42 -11.27 -5.25 -34.97
CA LEU A 42 -10.17 -4.31 -34.76
C LEU A 42 -10.61 -2.97 -34.15
N LEU A 43 -11.86 -2.53 -34.37
CA LEU A 43 -12.39 -1.28 -33.77
C LEU A 43 -12.66 -1.42 -32.26
N PHE A 44 -12.80 -2.64 -31.74
CA PHE A 44 -12.99 -2.90 -30.30
C PHE A 44 -11.67 -2.85 -29.52
N ILE A 45 -10.54 -3.13 -30.17
CA ILE A 45 -9.23 -3.15 -29.52
C ILE A 45 -8.89 -1.81 -28.84
N PRO A 46 -9.08 -0.64 -29.47
CA PRO A 46 -8.87 0.65 -28.79
C PRO A 46 -9.74 0.83 -27.54
N PHE A 47 -11.00 0.43 -27.57
CA PHE A 47 -11.89 0.52 -26.40
C PHE A 47 -11.45 -0.42 -25.28
N LEU A 48 -11.05 -1.64 -25.62
CA LEU A 48 -10.51 -2.61 -24.66
C LEU A 48 -9.18 -2.12 -24.08
N LEU A 49 -8.27 -1.57 -24.89
CA LEU A 49 -7.01 -1.01 -24.45
C LEU A 49 -7.22 0.20 -23.53
N VAL A 50 -8.16 1.08 -23.85
CA VAL A 50 -8.55 2.20 -22.97
C VAL A 50 -9.11 1.67 -21.65
N TYR A 51 -9.96 0.66 -21.69
CA TYR A 51 -10.51 0.05 -20.47
C TYR A 51 -9.44 -0.62 -19.61
N ILE A 52 -8.52 -1.38 -20.23
CA ILE A 52 -7.36 -1.98 -19.55
C ILE A 52 -6.46 -0.89 -18.97
N ALA A 53 -6.19 0.18 -19.72
CA ALA A 53 -5.40 1.31 -19.24
C ALA A 53 -6.07 1.98 -18.04
N LEU A 54 -7.39 2.15 -18.05
CA LEU A 54 -8.15 2.65 -16.91
C LEU A 54 -8.07 1.72 -15.70
N ILE A 55 -8.10 0.40 -15.89
CA ILE A 55 -7.87 -0.58 -14.82
C ILE A 55 -6.46 -0.42 -14.24
N ILE A 56 -5.42 -0.40 -15.08
CA ILE A 56 -4.03 -0.24 -14.63
C ILE A 56 -3.88 1.06 -13.85
N LEU A 57 -4.42 2.16 -14.38
CA LEU A 57 -4.36 3.47 -13.73
C LEU A 57 -5.06 3.44 -12.37
N ALA A 58 -6.26 2.87 -12.31
CA ALA A 58 -7.04 2.80 -11.08
C ALA A 58 -6.40 1.87 -10.04
N LEU A 59 -5.67 0.83 -10.44
CA LEU A 59 -4.94 -0.02 -9.50
C LEU A 59 -3.66 0.63 -8.95
N ASN A 60 -3.02 1.53 -9.71
CA ASN A 60 -1.71 2.09 -9.36
C ASN A 60 -1.78 3.51 -8.76
N ILE A 61 -2.65 4.40 -9.27
CA ILE A 61 -2.75 5.79 -8.78
C ILE A 61 -3.02 5.85 -7.28
N PRO A 62 -4.02 5.13 -6.72
CA PRO A 62 -4.33 5.29 -5.31
C PRO A 62 -3.23 4.75 -4.40
N GLN A 63 -2.24 4.02 -4.92
CA GLN A 63 -1.11 3.52 -4.13
C GLN A 63 0.09 4.47 -4.14
N MET A 64 0.04 5.57 -4.91
CA MET A 64 1.13 6.52 -5.01
C MET A 64 1.36 7.25 -3.68
N PRO A 65 2.63 7.46 -3.26
CA PRO A 65 2.97 8.14 -2.01
C PRO A 65 2.48 9.60 -1.90
N ILE A 66 2.08 10.23 -3.01
CA ILE A 66 1.54 11.59 -3.02
C ILE A 66 0.18 11.69 -2.32
N PHE A 67 -0.57 10.59 -2.23
CA PHE A 67 -1.88 10.59 -1.59
C PHE A 67 -1.77 10.34 -0.08
N PRO A 68 -2.60 10.99 0.75
CA PRO A 68 -2.66 10.71 2.17
C PRO A 68 -3.02 9.24 2.46
N ILE A 69 -2.54 8.71 3.59
CA ILE A 69 -2.77 7.32 4.01
C ILE A 69 -4.25 6.89 3.92
N PRO A 70 -5.24 7.66 4.41
CA PRO A 70 -6.65 7.26 4.30
C PRO A 70 -7.11 7.02 2.86
N TRP A 71 -6.64 7.84 1.91
CA TRP A 71 -6.94 7.68 0.48
C TRP A 71 -6.29 6.43 -0.09
N ARG A 72 -5.07 6.09 0.33
CA ARG A 72 -4.35 4.91 -0.17
C ARG A 72 -4.96 3.60 0.34
N VAL A 73 -5.51 3.62 1.55
CA VAL A 73 -6.26 2.50 2.14
C VAL A 73 -7.65 2.35 1.48
N ALA A 74 -8.40 3.44 1.30
CA ALA A 74 -9.72 3.40 0.67
C ALA A 74 -9.66 3.23 -0.87
N GLY A 75 -8.54 3.59 -1.47
CA GLY A 75 -8.38 3.76 -2.91
C GLY A 75 -8.70 2.52 -3.72
N LEU A 76 -8.39 1.33 -3.20
CA LEU A 76 -8.73 0.08 -3.89
C LEU A 76 -10.24 -0.12 -4.02
N ARG A 77 -11.03 0.14 -2.96
CA ARG A 77 -12.50 0.09 -2.99
C ARG A 77 -13.09 1.13 -3.94
N VAL A 78 -12.51 2.34 -3.92
CA VAL A 78 -12.90 3.42 -4.84
C VAL A 78 -12.66 3.00 -6.29
N THR A 79 -11.53 2.36 -6.59
CA THR A 79 -11.20 1.83 -7.91
C THR A 79 -12.21 0.80 -8.40
N TRP A 80 -12.57 -0.19 -7.57
CA TRP A 80 -13.60 -1.16 -7.94
C TRP A 80 -14.96 -0.49 -8.21
N THR A 81 -15.33 0.51 -7.41
CA THR A 81 -16.54 1.31 -7.62
C THR A 81 -16.50 2.06 -8.96
N ILE A 82 -15.36 2.69 -9.29
CA ILE A 82 -15.18 3.39 -10.58
C ILE A 82 -15.30 2.41 -11.75
N LEU A 83 -14.66 1.24 -11.68
CA LEU A 83 -14.74 0.22 -12.74
C LEU A 83 -16.17 -0.26 -12.95
N ARG A 84 -16.94 -0.48 -11.88
CA ARG A 84 -18.37 -0.84 -11.95
C ARG A 84 -19.21 0.28 -12.59
N VAL A 85 -18.99 1.53 -12.20
CA VAL A 85 -19.72 2.69 -12.76
C VAL A 85 -19.39 2.92 -14.24
N LEU A 86 -18.12 2.77 -14.63
CA LEU A 86 -17.69 2.85 -16.04
C LEU A 86 -18.32 1.75 -16.89
N LEU A 87 -18.37 0.52 -16.39
CA LEU A 87 -19.05 -0.59 -17.05
C LEU A 87 -20.54 -0.29 -17.30
N LEU A 88 -21.24 0.28 -16.30
CA LEU A 88 -22.64 0.67 -16.49
C LEU A 88 -22.79 1.78 -17.55
N GLY A 89 -21.86 2.74 -17.60
CA GLY A 89 -21.83 3.76 -18.66
C GLY A 89 -21.67 3.17 -20.06
N THR A 90 -20.75 2.22 -20.24
CA THR A 90 -20.55 1.55 -21.54
C THR A 90 -21.74 0.68 -21.93
N CYS A 91 -22.37 0.00 -20.96
CA CYS A 91 -23.65 -0.70 -21.17
C CYS A 91 -24.77 0.27 -21.61
N GLY A 92 -24.82 1.50 -21.11
CA GLY A 92 -25.77 2.52 -21.55
C GLY A 92 -25.62 2.91 -23.02
N ILE A 93 -24.37 3.02 -23.50
CA ILE A 93 -24.07 3.23 -24.93
C ILE A 93 -24.56 2.05 -25.75
N GLY A 94 -24.14 0.83 -25.38
CA GLY A 94 -24.52 -0.41 -26.06
C GLY A 94 -26.04 -0.60 -26.11
N TRP A 95 -26.74 -0.29 -25.02
CA TRP A 95 -28.20 -0.38 -24.92
C TRP A 95 -28.87 0.52 -25.94
N MET A 96 -28.49 1.80 -26.00
CA MET A 96 -29.10 2.75 -26.94
C MET A 96 -28.84 2.37 -28.40
N VAL A 97 -27.60 1.98 -28.73
CA VAL A 97 -27.22 1.56 -30.09
C VAL A 97 -28.00 0.31 -30.49
N ALA A 98 -28.04 -0.72 -29.63
CA ALA A 98 -28.78 -1.95 -29.88
C ALA A 98 -30.30 -1.70 -29.99
N TRP A 99 -30.87 -0.89 -29.09
CA TRP A 99 -32.31 -0.58 -29.11
C TRP A 99 -32.75 0.11 -30.40
N LYS A 100 -31.88 0.94 -30.98
CA LYS A 100 -32.18 1.70 -32.21
C LYS A 100 -31.85 0.95 -33.50
N THR A 101 -30.87 0.04 -33.49
CA THR A 101 -30.36 -0.59 -34.72
C THR A 101 -30.61 -2.10 -34.81
N ALA A 102 -30.66 -2.80 -33.67
CA ALA A 102 -30.90 -4.24 -33.61
C ALA A 102 -31.51 -4.66 -32.26
N ARG A 103 -32.83 -4.48 -32.09
CA ARG A 103 -33.52 -4.70 -30.79
C ARG A 103 -33.28 -6.09 -30.17
N ARG A 104 -33.09 -7.13 -30.99
CA ARG A 104 -32.77 -8.48 -30.51
C ARG A 104 -31.42 -8.54 -29.77
N GLN A 105 -30.44 -7.72 -30.17
CA GLN A 105 -29.13 -7.64 -29.53
C GLN A 105 -29.17 -6.85 -28.21
N ALA A 106 -30.26 -6.13 -27.90
CA ALA A 106 -30.41 -5.42 -26.63
C ALA A 106 -30.48 -6.40 -25.43
N ILE A 107 -31.01 -7.61 -25.65
CA ILE A 107 -31.00 -8.70 -24.65
C ILE A 107 -29.57 -9.11 -24.31
N ALA A 108 -28.68 -9.18 -25.31
CA ALA A 108 -27.27 -9.50 -25.08
C ALA A 108 -26.58 -8.40 -24.25
N VAL A 109 -26.90 -7.13 -24.47
CA VAL A 109 -26.36 -6.01 -23.66
C VAL A 109 -26.82 -6.12 -22.21
N ILE A 110 -28.09 -6.46 -21.96
CA ILE A 110 -28.60 -6.70 -20.59
C ILE A 110 -27.85 -7.87 -19.95
N ALA A 111 -27.68 -8.98 -20.66
CA ALA A 111 -26.96 -10.14 -20.15
C ALA A 111 -25.50 -9.80 -19.80
N ILE A 112 -24.80 -9.05 -20.66
CA ILE A 112 -23.44 -8.56 -20.40
C ILE A 112 -23.40 -7.63 -19.18
N ALA A 113 -24.38 -6.73 -19.04
CA ALA A 113 -24.46 -5.83 -17.89
C ALA A 113 -24.65 -6.60 -16.57
N ILE A 114 -25.55 -7.60 -16.56
CA ILE A 114 -25.81 -8.43 -15.37
C ILE A 114 -24.58 -9.29 -15.03
N LEU A 115 -24.03 -10.00 -16.02
CA LEU A 115 -22.84 -10.85 -15.81
C LEU A 115 -21.62 -10.02 -15.41
N GLY A 116 -21.42 -8.86 -16.04
CA GLY A 116 -20.34 -7.94 -15.71
C GLY A 116 -20.51 -7.37 -14.31
N PHE A 117 -21.65 -6.77 -13.99
CA PHE A 117 -21.89 -6.19 -12.67
C PHE A 117 -21.81 -7.25 -11.56
N GLY A 118 -22.45 -8.41 -11.75
CA GLY A 118 -22.41 -9.53 -10.82
C GLY A 118 -21.00 -10.10 -10.65
N GLY A 119 -20.29 -10.32 -11.77
CA GLY A 119 -18.92 -10.82 -11.78
C GLY A 119 -17.93 -9.88 -11.10
N PHE A 120 -17.97 -8.58 -11.40
CA PHE A 120 -17.13 -7.57 -10.74
C PHE A 120 -17.43 -7.47 -9.25
N SER A 121 -18.71 -7.49 -8.86
CA SER A 121 -19.12 -7.42 -7.45
C SER A 121 -18.70 -8.66 -6.67
N ALA A 122 -18.83 -9.85 -7.27
CA ALA A 122 -18.38 -11.10 -6.67
C ALA A 122 -16.85 -11.17 -6.57
N ALA A 123 -16.14 -10.73 -7.61
CA ALA A 123 -14.68 -10.64 -7.60
C ALA A 123 -14.19 -9.68 -6.51
N GLU A 124 -14.74 -8.47 -6.42
CA GLU A 124 -14.42 -7.50 -5.38
C GLU A 124 -14.70 -8.09 -3.98
N ALA A 125 -15.88 -8.68 -3.76
CA ALA A 125 -16.25 -9.26 -2.49
C ALA A 125 -15.30 -10.39 -2.08
N TYR A 126 -14.90 -11.25 -3.01
CA TYR A 126 -13.94 -12.32 -2.76
C TYR A 126 -12.54 -11.78 -2.47
N VAL A 127 -12.05 -10.89 -3.32
CA VAL A 127 -10.69 -10.34 -3.29
C VAL A 127 -10.45 -9.48 -2.04
N LEU A 128 -11.46 -8.68 -1.65
CA LEU A 128 -11.43 -7.82 -0.48
C LEU A 128 -11.98 -8.49 0.79
N ALA A 129 -12.32 -9.78 0.72
CA ALA A 129 -12.77 -10.52 1.90
C ALA A 129 -11.68 -10.47 2.98
N PRO A 130 -12.03 -10.10 4.23
CA PRO A 130 -11.09 -10.13 5.33
C PRO A 130 -10.64 -11.57 5.59
N ILE A 131 -9.40 -11.74 6.05
CA ILE A 131 -8.85 -13.07 6.37
C ILE A 131 -8.68 -13.31 7.87
N TYR A 132 -8.84 -12.29 8.71
CA TYR A 132 -8.43 -12.34 10.12
C TYR A 132 -9.15 -13.41 10.95
N SER A 133 -10.39 -13.78 10.59
CA SER A 133 -11.16 -14.84 11.26
C SER A 133 -10.58 -16.23 11.04
N ASP A 134 -9.82 -16.41 9.96
CA ASP A 134 -9.31 -17.70 9.51
C ASP A 134 -7.84 -17.89 9.93
N LEU A 135 -7.23 -16.86 10.53
CA LEU A 135 -5.84 -16.90 10.99
C LEU A 135 -5.73 -17.64 12.32
N GLN A 136 -4.58 -18.31 12.51
CA GLN A 136 -4.21 -18.92 13.77
C GLN A 136 -2.93 -18.24 14.26
N ASP A 137 -2.93 -17.76 15.49
CA ASP A 137 -1.79 -17.02 16.03
C ASP A 137 -0.63 -17.96 16.37
N ASN A 138 0.27 -18.15 15.40
CA ASN A 138 1.36 -19.12 15.47
C ASN A 138 2.66 -18.47 15.94
N LEU A 139 2.68 -18.15 17.24
CA LEU A 139 3.89 -17.65 17.89
C LEU A 139 4.89 -18.79 18.09
N ARG A 140 6.09 -18.62 17.52
CA ARG A 140 7.17 -19.60 17.60
C ARG A 140 8.00 -19.38 18.87
N PRO A 141 8.65 -20.43 19.41
CA PRO A 141 9.49 -20.29 20.62
C PRO A 141 10.64 -19.27 20.50
N ASN A 142 11.08 -18.97 19.28
CA ASN A 142 12.10 -17.95 19.00
C ASN A 142 11.54 -16.50 18.99
N GLY A 143 10.28 -16.31 19.34
CA GLY A 143 9.66 -15.00 19.47
C GLY A 143 8.96 -14.47 18.21
N ILE A 144 9.03 -15.18 17.08
CA ILE A 144 8.50 -14.73 15.78
C ILE A 144 7.10 -15.30 15.56
N TYR A 145 6.17 -14.46 15.08
CA TYR A 145 4.90 -14.94 14.54
C TYR A 145 5.13 -15.52 13.14
N ARG A 146 4.89 -16.82 12.99
CA ARG A 146 4.88 -17.46 11.68
C ARG A 146 3.53 -17.22 11.03
N GLN A 147 3.51 -16.67 9.82
CA GLN A 147 2.24 -16.41 9.13
C GLN A 147 1.45 -17.69 8.91
N THR A 148 0.13 -17.61 9.06
CA THR A 148 -0.79 -18.73 8.82
C THR A 148 -1.60 -18.62 7.54
N SER A 149 -1.52 -17.48 6.86
CA SER A 149 -2.05 -17.27 5.51
C SER A 149 -0.96 -16.73 4.58
N ASN A 150 -1.11 -16.96 3.26
CA ASN A 150 -0.23 -16.37 2.25
C ASN A 150 -0.34 -14.83 2.18
N SER A 151 -1.41 -14.26 2.74
CA SER A 151 -1.74 -12.83 2.67
C SER A 151 -1.44 -12.08 3.98
N SER A 152 -0.95 -12.78 5.01
CA SER A 152 -0.75 -12.23 6.37
C SER A 152 0.72 -12.00 6.74
N CYS A 153 1.65 -11.98 5.78
CA CYS A 153 3.06 -11.71 6.05
C CYS A 153 3.31 -10.36 6.74
N ALA A 154 2.68 -9.27 6.28
CA ALA A 154 2.88 -7.95 6.90
C ALA A 154 2.28 -7.86 8.32
N PRO A 155 1.05 -8.36 8.57
CA PRO A 155 0.52 -8.49 9.94
C PRO A 155 1.41 -9.32 10.87
N ALA A 156 1.90 -10.49 10.42
CA ALA A 156 2.78 -11.32 11.23
C ALA A 156 4.14 -10.66 11.51
N ALA A 157 4.69 -9.91 10.55
CA ALA A 157 5.91 -9.13 10.74
C ALA A 157 5.70 -7.97 11.74
N LEU A 158 4.58 -7.25 11.66
CA LEU A 158 4.27 -6.20 12.63
C LEU A 158 3.98 -6.78 14.02
N ALA A 159 3.23 -7.89 14.12
CA ALA A 159 3.01 -8.60 15.39
C ALA A 159 4.34 -9.00 16.03
N THR A 160 5.30 -9.51 15.23
CA THR A 160 6.65 -9.83 15.70
C THR A 160 7.40 -8.59 16.18
N LEU A 161 7.29 -7.47 15.46
CA LEU A 161 7.95 -6.21 15.79
C LEU A 161 7.40 -5.58 17.07
N LEU A 162 6.09 -5.59 17.27
CA LEU A 162 5.42 -5.00 18.43
C LEU A 162 5.85 -5.62 19.76
N ARG A 163 6.30 -6.88 19.73
CA ARG A 163 6.90 -7.52 20.91
C ARG A 163 8.16 -6.82 21.41
N TYR A 164 8.95 -6.22 20.52
CA TYR A 164 10.11 -5.42 20.93
C TYR A 164 9.69 -4.14 21.66
N TRP A 165 8.46 -3.69 21.42
CA TRP A 165 7.83 -2.57 22.12
C TRP A 165 7.02 -3.00 23.34
N ASN A 166 7.10 -4.28 23.76
CA ASN A 166 6.27 -4.88 24.81
C ASN A 166 4.76 -4.75 24.57
N ILE A 167 4.36 -4.70 23.30
CA ILE A 167 2.95 -4.70 22.88
C ILE A 167 2.63 -6.10 22.38
N ASP A 168 1.68 -6.77 23.05
CA ASP A 168 1.19 -8.08 22.63
C ASP A 168 -0.04 -7.91 21.74
N ALA A 169 0.16 -8.01 20.43
CA ALA A 169 -0.88 -7.96 19.42
C ALA A 169 -0.58 -9.07 18.40
N PRO A 170 -1.35 -10.17 18.39
CA PRO A 170 -1.04 -11.32 17.57
C PRO A 170 -1.41 -11.10 16.08
N GLU A 171 -1.03 -12.05 15.23
CA GLU A 171 -1.20 -11.97 13.76
C GLU A 171 -2.65 -11.63 13.36
N SER A 172 -3.63 -12.31 13.97
CA SER A 172 -5.05 -12.15 13.70
C SER A 172 -5.57 -10.74 14.04
N GLU A 173 -5.14 -10.19 15.17
CA GLU A 173 -5.51 -8.85 15.60
C GLU A 173 -4.91 -7.77 14.69
N VAL A 174 -3.61 -7.87 14.38
CA VAL A 174 -2.97 -6.94 13.46
C VAL A 174 -3.62 -7.00 12.07
N ALA A 175 -3.96 -8.20 11.59
CA ALA A 175 -4.66 -8.37 10.31
C ALA A 175 -6.06 -7.74 10.32
N ARG A 176 -6.77 -7.83 11.44
CA ARG A 176 -8.08 -7.17 11.63
C ARG A 176 -7.95 -5.65 11.57
N LEU A 177 -6.99 -5.08 12.30
CA LEU A 177 -6.76 -3.63 12.35
C LEU A 177 -6.27 -3.07 11.00
N ALA A 178 -5.41 -3.81 10.29
CA ALA A 178 -4.95 -3.43 8.97
C ALA A 178 -6.03 -3.57 7.88
N GLY A 179 -7.12 -4.30 8.16
CA GLY A 179 -8.11 -4.69 7.16
C GLY A 179 -7.50 -5.59 6.09
N THR A 180 -6.62 -6.51 6.49
CA THR A 180 -5.96 -7.45 5.59
C THR A 180 -6.98 -8.29 4.84
N SER A 181 -6.82 -8.32 3.52
CA SER A 181 -7.70 -9.06 2.62
C SER A 181 -6.96 -10.22 1.95
N ARG A 182 -7.64 -10.95 1.06
CA ARG A 182 -7.00 -11.99 0.25
C ARG A 182 -5.89 -11.45 -0.65
N LEU A 183 -5.90 -10.16 -1.01
CA LEU A 183 -4.79 -9.52 -1.72
C LEU A 183 -3.55 -9.26 -0.88
N GLY A 184 -3.66 -9.36 0.45
CA GLY A 184 -2.60 -9.01 1.37
C GLY A 184 -2.85 -7.68 2.07
N THR A 185 -1.75 -7.09 2.52
CA THR A 185 -1.72 -5.86 3.32
C THR A 185 -0.71 -4.90 2.73
N THR A 186 -1.11 -3.65 2.51
CA THR A 186 -0.21 -2.59 2.05
C THR A 186 0.48 -1.90 3.24
N MET A 187 1.61 -1.20 3.00
CA MET A 187 2.30 -0.44 4.05
C MET A 187 1.42 0.65 4.71
N PRO A 188 0.59 1.43 3.96
CA PRO A 188 -0.40 2.33 4.57
C PRO A 188 -1.36 1.64 5.52
N GLN A 189 -1.89 0.47 5.16
CA GLN A 189 -2.76 -0.31 6.03
C GLN A 189 -2.04 -0.76 7.31
N LEU A 190 -0.77 -1.11 7.18
CA LEU A 190 0.06 -1.51 8.31
C LEU A 190 0.34 -0.34 9.27
N ILE A 191 0.56 0.87 8.75
CA ILE A 191 0.68 2.09 9.54
C ILE A 191 -0.64 2.41 10.26
N VAL A 192 -1.79 2.25 9.60
CA VAL A 192 -3.10 2.39 10.27
C VAL A 192 -3.23 1.40 11.41
N ALA A 193 -2.83 0.13 11.22
CA ALA A 193 -2.85 -0.85 12.31
C ALA A 193 -1.91 -0.49 13.46
N ALA A 194 -0.70 0.01 13.16
CA ALA A 194 0.24 0.48 14.18
C ALA A 194 -0.34 1.64 15.02
N ARG A 195 -1.04 2.58 14.38
CA ARG A 195 -1.73 3.70 15.05
C ARG A 195 -2.81 3.25 16.02
N GLU A 196 -3.62 2.29 15.61
CA GLU A 196 -4.65 1.71 16.48
C GLU A 196 -4.03 0.99 17.70
N LEU A 197 -2.76 0.57 17.60
CA LEU A 197 -1.99 -0.07 18.67
C LEU A 197 -1.10 0.92 19.44
N GLY A 198 -1.34 2.23 19.29
CA GLY A 198 -0.63 3.28 20.03
C GLY A 198 0.78 3.60 19.51
N MET A 199 1.14 3.08 18.35
CA MET A 199 2.42 3.32 17.68
C MET A 199 2.24 4.23 16.46
N GLU A 200 3.33 4.64 15.84
CA GLU A 200 3.32 5.40 14.58
C GLU A 200 4.29 4.77 13.58
N GLY A 201 4.10 5.06 12.29
CA GLY A 201 4.99 4.64 11.24
C GLY A 201 4.97 5.59 10.05
N VAL A 202 6.08 5.65 9.31
CA VAL A 202 6.19 6.46 8.09
C VAL A 202 6.81 5.64 6.97
N GLU A 203 6.31 5.77 5.74
CA GLU A 203 6.90 5.08 4.59
C GLU A 203 8.14 5.80 4.09
N MET A 204 9.28 5.11 4.13
CA MET A 204 10.55 5.61 3.65
C MET A 204 11.08 4.77 2.49
N LYS A 205 11.52 5.47 1.43
CA LYS A 205 12.44 4.92 0.43
C LYS A 205 13.85 5.30 0.83
N ALA A 206 14.41 4.51 1.74
CA ALA A 206 15.72 4.77 2.34
C ALA A 206 16.82 3.99 1.62
N THR A 207 18.07 4.43 1.77
CA THR A 207 19.28 3.60 1.53
C THR A 207 19.64 2.82 2.80
N TRP A 208 20.63 1.91 2.70
CA TRP A 208 21.15 1.17 3.84
C TRP A 208 21.58 2.12 4.97
N GLU A 209 22.36 3.14 4.63
CA GLU A 209 22.89 4.14 5.56
C GLU A 209 21.78 4.99 6.19
N GLN A 210 20.72 5.29 5.44
CA GLN A 210 19.58 6.06 5.95
C GLN A 210 18.73 5.23 6.92
N VAL A 211 18.57 3.93 6.69
CA VAL A 211 17.92 3.03 7.67
C VAL A 211 18.74 2.99 8.96
N GLN A 212 20.07 2.88 8.86
CA GLN A 212 20.96 2.96 10.03
C GLN A 212 20.87 4.31 10.74
N ALA A 213 20.74 5.42 9.99
CA ALA A 213 20.59 6.76 10.57
C ALA A 213 19.28 6.92 11.32
N VAL A 214 18.17 6.37 10.82
CA VAL A 214 16.88 6.31 11.53
C VAL A 214 16.95 5.45 12.80
N ASN A 215 17.73 4.37 12.75
CA ASN A 215 18.03 3.51 13.91
C ASN A 215 16.78 2.97 14.64
N ARG A 216 15.74 2.61 13.89
CA ARG A 216 14.50 2.02 14.41
C ARG A 216 14.23 0.63 13.83
N PRO A 217 13.80 -0.34 14.65
CA PRO A 217 13.15 -1.53 14.14
C PRO A 217 11.92 -1.15 13.29
N GLY A 218 11.63 -1.95 12.27
CA GLY A 218 10.61 -1.59 11.30
C GLY A 218 10.23 -2.73 10.37
N ILE A 219 9.33 -2.44 9.44
CA ILE A 219 8.87 -3.41 8.44
C ILE A 219 9.53 -3.08 7.11
N LEU A 220 10.08 -4.10 6.46
CA LEU A 220 10.67 -4.00 5.14
C LEU A 220 9.77 -4.64 4.10
N GLY A 221 9.59 -3.96 2.98
CA GLY A 221 9.09 -4.59 1.77
C GLY A 221 10.24 -5.30 1.05
N VAL A 222 10.10 -6.61 0.82
CA VAL A 222 11.11 -7.44 0.15
C VAL A 222 10.48 -8.31 -0.93
N TRP A 223 11.32 -8.92 -1.75
CA TRP A 223 10.96 -9.99 -2.67
C TRP A 223 11.22 -11.34 -2.01
N LEU A 224 10.17 -12.14 -1.88
CA LEU A 224 10.33 -13.57 -1.58
C LEU A 224 10.65 -14.30 -2.89
N ILE A 225 11.86 -14.84 -2.98
CA ILE A 225 12.34 -15.58 -4.15
C ILE A 225 12.01 -17.06 -3.94
N ALA A 226 11.08 -17.58 -4.74
CA ALA A 226 10.66 -18.98 -4.73
C ALA A 226 10.86 -19.59 -6.13
N GLY A 227 12.04 -20.19 -6.34
CA GLY A 227 12.46 -20.65 -7.66
C GLY A 227 12.60 -19.46 -8.63
N SER A 228 11.89 -19.51 -9.76
CA SER A 228 11.85 -18.42 -10.75
C SER A 228 10.84 -17.30 -10.43
N ARG A 229 10.04 -17.44 -9.36
CA ARG A 229 9.00 -16.47 -9.00
C ARG A 229 9.51 -15.47 -7.95
N LYS A 230 9.21 -14.19 -8.17
CA LYS A 230 9.40 -13.11 -7.18
C LYS A 230 8.03 -12.66 -6.69
N LEU A 231 7.76 -12.84 -5.40
CA LEU A 231 6.49 -12.45 -4.78
C LEU A 231 6.73 -11.28 -3.82
N PRO A 232 5.85 -10.26 -3.79
CA PRO A 232 5.86 -9.24 -2.75
C PRO A 232 5.76 -9.90 -1.36
N HIS A 233 6.64 -9.50 -0.45
CA HIS A 233 6.68 -10.00 0.92
C HIS A 233 7.05 -8.89 1.90
N ALA A 234 6.75 -9.12 3.18
CA ALA A 234 7.07 -8.19 4.26
C ALA A 234 7.77 -8.95 5.40
N VAL A 235 8.83 -8.35 5.92
CA VAL A 235 9.66 -8.91 7.01
C VAL A 235 9.94 -7.86 8.05
N THR A 236 10.21 -8.27 9.28
CA THR A 236 10.63 -7.36 10.35
C THR A 236 12.13 -7.13 10.26
N LEU A 237 12.58 -5.89 10.22
CA LEU A 237 13.98 -5.52 10.51
C LEU A 237 14.14 -5.36 12.01
N VAL A 238 15.05 -6.13 12.59
CA VAL A 238 15.29 -6.18 14.03
C VAL A 238 16.58 -5.48 14.40
N ALA A 239 17.66 -5.75 13.67
CA ALA A 239 18.96 -5.14 13.90
C ALA A 239 19.69 -4.88 12.59
N MET A 240 20.58 -3.90 12.60
CA MET A 240 21.33 -3.50 11.42
C MET A 240 22.68 -2.90 11.83
N SER A 241 23.73 -3.31 11.14
CA SER A 241 25.10 -2.83 11.32
C SER A 241 25.66 -2.37 9.97
N ASP A 242 26.93 -2.00 9.93
CA ASP A 242 27.58 -1.64 8.67
C ASP A 242 27.72 -2.82 7.72
N ARG A 243 27.63 -4.07 8.21
CA ARG A 243 27.87 -5.29 7.40
C ARG A 243 26.65 -6.17 7.22
N TYR A 244 25.78 -6.20 8.22
CA TYR A 244 24.69 -7.17 8.30
C TYR A 244 23.37 -6.56 8.74
N ALA A 245 22.27 -7.14 8.27
CA ALA A 245 20.91 -6.87 8.70
C ALA A 245 20.27 -8.17 9.22
N LEU A 246 19.72 -8.12 10.44
CA LEU A 246 18.95 -9.20 11.03
C LEU A 246 17.47 -8.96 10.76
N ILE A 247 16.87 -9.87 9.99
CA ILE A 247 15.43 -9.84 9.70
C ILE A 247 14.72 -11.02 10.36
N ALA A 248 13.49 -10.80 10.82
CA ALA A 248 12.56 -11.88 11.18
C ALA A 248 11.58 -12.10 10.02
N ASP A 249 11.65 -13.28 9.41
CA ASP A 249 10.79 -13.63 8.28
C ASP A 249 9.58 -14.43 8.75
N PRO A 250 8.35 -13.91 8.60
CA PRO A 250 7.13 -14.59 9.02
C PRO A 250 6.80 -15.81 8.14
N ALA A 251 7.29 -15.89 6.90
CA ALA A 251 6.98 -17.02 6.02
C ALA A 251 7.54 -18.34 6.56
N ARG A 252 8.75 -18.28 7.15
CA ARG A 252 9.40 -19.44 7.78
C ARG A 252 9.36 -19.39 9.32
N GLY A 253 8.99 -18.25 9.91
CA GLY A 253 8.97 -18.05 11.36
C GLY A 253 10.36 -18.12 12.00
N ARG A 254 11.37 -17.52 11.36
CA ARG A 254 12.78 -17.60 11.78
C ARG A 254 13.57 -16.36 11.38
N PHE A 255 14.66 -16.12 12.08
CA PHE A 255 15.59 -15.04 11.79
C PHE A 255 16.51 -15.39 10.62
N TYR A 256 16.90 -14.37 9.86
CA TYR A 256 17.98 -14.45 8.88
C TYR A 256 18.93 -13.27 9.09
N ASN A 257 20.23 -13.58 9.08
CA ASN A 257 21.28 -12.58 9.12
C ASN A 257 21.83 -12.41 7.69
N LEU A 258 21.53 -11.28 7.07
CA LEU A 258 21.85 -11.01 5.67
C LEU A 258 23.03 -10.04 5.60
N ASN A 259 24.01 -10.33 4.75
CA ASN A 259 25.01 -9.34 4.37
C ASN A 259 24.40 -8.28 3.43
N ARG A 260 25.14 -7.19 3.17
CA ARG A 260 24.68 -6.09 2.30
C ARG A 260 24.24 -6.55 0.90
N THR A 261 24.95 -7.49 0.29
CA THR A 261 24.64 -8.00 -1.05
C THR A 261 23.33 -8.82 -1.03
N GLU A 262 23.21 -9.76 -0.10
CA GLU A 262 22.00 -10.59 0.07
C GLU A 262 20.77 -9.72 0.36
N PHE A 263 20.92 -8.71 1.20
CA PHE A 263 19.84 -7.77 1.50
C PHE A 263 19.44 -6.96 0.27
N ALA A 264 20.40 -6.42 -0.47
CA ALA A 264 20.15 -5.63 -1.67
C ALA A 264 19.43 -6.43 -2.77
N GLU A 265 19.68 -7.74 -2.88
CA GLU A 265 19.02 -8.62 -3.85
C GLU A 265 17.51 -8.75 -3.62
N ILE A 266 17.08 -8.75 -2.34
CA ILE A 266 15.67 -8.94 -1.98
C ILE A 266 14.94 -7.63 -1.69
N TRP A 267 15.65 -6.56 -1.33
CA TRP A 267 15.01 -5.36 -0.81
C TRP A 267 14.32 -4.53 -1.90
N ARG A 268 13.09 -4.09 -1.61
CA ARG A 268 12.29 -3.24 -2.52
C ARG A 268 12.48 -1.74 -2.26
N GLN A 269 13.48 -1.37 -1.46
CA GLN A 269 13.67 0.00 -0.94
C GLN A 269 12.41 0.51 -0.23
N GLN A 270 11.68 -0.38 0.44
CA GLN A 270 10.53 -0.03 1.25
C GLN A 270 10.86 -0.32 2.70
N TYR A 271 10.79 0.72 3.53
CA TYR A 271 11.04 0.66 4.95
C TYR A 271 9.97 1.47 5.68
N VAL A 272 9.40 0.86 6.71
CA VAL A 272 8.44 1.50 7.62
C VAL A 272 8.99 1.35 9.03
N PRO A 273 9.77 2.32 9.55
CA PRO A 273 10.09 2.36 10.97
C PRO A 273 8.79 2.40 11.78
N ILE A 274 8.75 1.65 12.87
CA ILE A 274 7.68 1.74 13.87
C ILE A 274 8.26 2.36 15.13
N PHE A 275 7.60 3.38 15.67
CA PHE A 275 8.11 4.24 16.73
C PHE A 275 6.95 4.83 17.56
N GLN A 276 7.24 5.45 18.70
CA GLN A 276 6.20 6.10 19.51
C GLN A 276 5.74 7.41 18.85
N PRO A 277 4.43 7.76 18.88
CA PRO A 277 3.93 8.97 18.21
C PRO A 277 4.65 10.27 18.60
N SER A 278 5.15 10.37 19.84
CA SER A 278 5.93 11.53 20.31
C SER A 278 7.25 11.75 19.56
N GLU A 279 7.79 10.72 18.92
CA GLU A 279 9.03 10.80 18.13
C GLU A 279 8.78 11.36 16.72
N ALA A 280 7.52 11.44 16.26
CA ALA A 280 7.18 11.91 14.92
C ALA A 280 7.47 13.41 14.73
N THR A 281 7.62 14.16 15.82
CA THR A 281 7.70 15.62 15.77
C THR A 281 8.74 16.11 16.77
N LEU A 282 9.68 16.92 16.29
CA LEU A 282 10.64 17.63 17.12
C LEU A 282 10.27 19.10 17.19
N THR A 283 10.55 19.74 18.32
CA THR A 283 10.52 21.21 18.38
C THR A 283 11.70 21.80 17.59
N PRO A 284 11.60 23.04 17.09
CA PRO A 284 12.71 23.71 16.42
C PRO A 284 13.99 23.75 17.27
N GLN A 285 13.86 23.88 18.59
CA GLN A 285 14.99 23.86 19.51
C GLN A 285 15.66 22.48 19.55
N GLN A 286 14.89 21.40 19.78
CA GLN A 286 15.43 20.04 19.78
C GLN A 286 16.11 19.68 18.45
N ALA A 287 15.52 20.08 17.33
CA ALA A 287 16.11 19.86 16.02
C ALA A 287 17.45 20.61 15.85
N ALA A 288 17.53 21.86 16.29
CA ALA A 288 18.77 22.63 16.29
C ALA A 288 19.84 21.97 17.18
N ASP A 289 19.48 21.54 18.38
CA ASP A 289 20.40 20.86 19.32
C ASP A 289 20.95 19.56 18.72
N TYR A 290 20.11 18.73 18.09
CA TYR A 290 20.57 17.51 17.40
C TYR A 290 21.49 17.83 16.22
N LEU A 291 21.16 18.84 15.42
CA LEU A 291 22.01 19.29 14.32
C LEU A 291 23.39 19.75 14.81
N GLN A 292 23.44 20.53 15.89
CA GLN A 292 24.70 20.95 16.52
C GLN A 292 25.54 19.75 16.98
N ARG A 293 24.91 18.77 17.64
CA ARG A 293 25.59 17.53 18.06
C ARG A 293 26.08 16.69 16.87
N LEU A 294 25.44 16.80 15.71
CA LEU A 294 25.87 16.18 14.46
C LEU A 294 26.93 17.00 13.71
N GLY A 295 27.35 18.15 14.26
CA GLY A 295 28.39 19.02 13.69
C GLY A 295 27.89 20.07 12.70
N TYR A 296 26.58 20.33 12.65
CA TYR A 296 26.00 21.38 11.83
C TYR A 296 25.81 22.67 12.63
N ASP A 297 26.19 23.80 12.05
CA ASP A 297 25.83 25.11 12.57
C ASP A 297 24.31 25.34 12.41
N ALA A 298 23.60 25.27 13.54
CA ALA A 298 22.15 25.30 13.59
C ALA A 298 21.65 26.06 14.83
N GLU A 299 20.77 27.02 14.59
CA GLU A 299 20.00 27.77 15.59
C GLU A 299 18.53 27.81 15.14
N PRO A 300 17.56 28.03 16.04
CA PRO A 300 16.14 28.10 15.67
C PRO A 300 15.85 29.08 14.52
N GLN A 301 16.64 30.15 14.40
CA GLN A 301 16.48 31.21 13.40
C GLN A 301 16.98 30.81 12.00
N ASN A 302 18.00 29.95 11.92
CA ASN A 302 18.60 29.49 10.66
C ASN A 302 18.27 28.02 10.33
N LEU A 303 17.39 27.38 11.14
CA LEU A 303 17.10 25.94 11.14
C LEU A 303 16.81 25.38 9.74
N LYS A 304 16.00 26.08 8.93
CA LYS A 304 15.66 25.64 7.57
C LYS A 304 16.91 25.43 6.70
N THR A 305 17.90 26.30 6.81
CA THR A 305 19.15 26.20 6.05
C THR A 305 20.03 25.06 6.60
N ALA A 306 20.09 24.91 7.91
CA ALA A 306 20.83 23.82 8.55
C ALA A 306 20.23 22.44 8.19
N LEU A 307 18.90 22.31 8.22
CA LEU A 307 18.18 21.12 7.79
C LEU A 307 18.49 20.76 6.34
N ARG A 308 18.50 21.71 5.40
CA ARG A 308 18.88 21.45 4.00
C ARG A 308 20.31 20.90 3.88
N ARG A 309 21.26 21.45 4.64
CA ARG A 309 22.65 20.97 4.65
C ARG A 309 22.74 19.55 5.22
N PHE A 310 22.02 19.27 6.29
CA PHE A 310 21.93 17.92 6.86
C PHE A 310 21.33 16.93 5.88
N GLN A 311 20.14 17.22 5.35
CA GLN A 311 19.44 16.39 4.38
C GLN A 311 20.33 16.09 3.16
N ARG A 312 21.02 17.09 2.61
CA ARG A 312 22.00 16.90 1.53
C ARG A 312 23.14 15.97 1.96
N GLY A 313 23.70 16.17 3.16
CA GLY A 313 24.82 15.38 3.68
C GLY A 313 24.51 13.89 3.83
N ILE A 314 23.27 13.53 4.16
CA ILE A 314 22.81 12.13 4.28
C ILE A 314 22.17 11.59 3.00
N GLY A 315 22.20 12.35 1.90
CA GLY A 315 21.57 11.96 0.63
C GLY A 315 20.04 11.88 0.68
N TRP A 316 19.40 12.66 1.56
CA TRP A 316 17.94 12.75 1.68
C TRP A 316 17.37 13.91 0.85
N ARG A 317 16.04 14.01 0.79
CA ARG A 317 15.33 15.09 0.08
C ARG A 317 15.60 16.44 0.76
N GLU A 318 16.13 17.42 0.03
CA GLU A 318 16.51 18.75 0.54
C GLU A 318 15.32 19.71 0.71
N THR A 319 14.29 19.32 1.46
CA THR A 319 13.10 20.14 1.71
C THR A 319 13.42 21.34 2.62
N GLY A 320 14.29 21.13 3.61
CA GLY A 320 14.49 22.03 4.75
C GLY A 320 13.33 22.02 5.74
N GLU A 321 12.44 21.04 5.64
CA GLU A 321 11.27 20.87 6.49
C GLU A 321 11.56 19.85 7.60
N LEU A 322 10.98 20.08 8.77
CA LEU A 322 11.05 19.17 9.90
C LEU A 322 9.86 18.19 9.85
N ASP A 323 9.81 17.42 8.78
CA ASP A 323 8.83 16.34 8.59
C ASP A 323 9.15 15.13 9.50
N PRO A 324 8.23 14.15 9.66
CA PRO A 324 8.48 12.98 10.48
C PRO A 324 9.73 12.20 10.06
N GLU A 325 9.98 12.05 8.76
CA GLU A 325 11.20 11.38 8.26
C GLU A 325 12.48 12.10 8.70
N THR A 326 12.52 13.42 8.57
CA THR A 326 13.67 14.25 8.98
C THR A 326 13.84 14.22 10.50
N SER A 327 12.73 14.23 11.24
CA SER A 327 12.73 14.10 12.71
C SER A 327 13.38 12.79 13.15
N LEU A 328 12.98 11.67 12.55
CA LEU A 328 13.57 10.35 12.79
C LEU A 328 15.06 10.29 12.43
N LEU A 329 15.44 10.85 11.28
CA LEU A 329 16.84 10.89 10.84
C LEU A 329 17.74 11.71 11.77
N LEU A 330 17.24 12.80 12.36
CA LEU A 330 18.00 13.64 13.29
C LEU A 330 18.21 12.97 14.64
N GLN A 331 17.14 12.42 15.21
CA GLN A 331 17.18 11.86 16.55
C GLN A 331 17.81 10.46 16.62
N GLY A 332 17.91 9.74 15.49
CA GLY A 332 18.23 8.32 15.47
C GLY A 332 19.53 7.90 16.17
N ARG A 333 20.55 8.77 16.20
CA ARG A 333 21.82 8.54 16.92
C ARG A 333 21.77 8.84 18.41
N PHE A 334 20.68 9.40 18.89
CA PHE A 334 20.50 9.95 20.24
C PHE A 334 19.33 9.30 20.98
N LEU A 335 18.93 8.12 20.52
CA LEU A 335 17.79 7.37 21.04
C LEU A 335 18.21 6.59 22.27
N ASP A 336 17.54 6.85 23.38
CA ASP A 336 17.76 6.18 24.66
C ASP A 336 16.46 5.53 25.15
N ASN A 337 16.56 4.35 25.77
CA ASN A 337 15.44 3.63 26.40
C ASN A 337 14.28 3.21 25.46
N VAL A 338 14.58 3.03 24.18
CA VAL A 338 13.63 2.60 23.15
C VAL A 338 14.27 1.56 22.24
N PRO A 339 13.51 0.65 21.61
CA PRO A 339 14.05 -0.30 20.65
C PRO A 339 14.81 0.40 19.50
N THR A 340 16.05 -0.01 19.27
CA THR A 340 16.93 0.49 18.20
C THR A 340 17.40 -0.64 17.30
N LEU A 341 18.06 -0.31 16.18
CA LEU A 341 18.69 -1.30 15.31
C LEU A 341 20.04 -1.79 15.83
N ALA A 342 20.45 -1.37 17.03
CA ALA A 342 21.65 -1.89 17.65
C ALA A 342 21.58 -3.42 17.69
N PRO A 343 22.65 -4.13 17.30
CA PRO A 343 22.71 -5.58 17.47
C PRO A 343 22.41 -5.88 18.93
N ALA A 344 21.43 -6.75 19.19
CA ALA A 344 21.20 -7.23 20.55
C ALA A 344 22.56 -7.66 21.13
N PRO A 345 22.91 -7.30 22.38
CA PRO A 345 24.08 -7.87 23.00
C PRO A 345 23.90 -9.37 22.90
N SER A 346 24.88 -10.04 22.26
CA SER A 346 24.93 -11.49 22.15
C SER A 346 24.51 -12.08 23.49
N SER A 347 23.34 -12.73 23.53
CA SER A 347 22.90 -13.39 24.75
C SER A 347 23.99 -14.40 25.14
N PRO A 348 24.36 -14.46 26.44
CA PRO A 348 25.51 -15.22 26.93
C PRO A 348 25.46 -16.72 26.58
#